data_AF-A0A836BID1-F1
#
_entry.id   AF-A0A836BID1-F1
#
_cell.length_a   1.000
_cell.length_b   1.000
_cell.length_c   1.000
_cell.angle_alpha   90.00
_cell.angle_beta   90.00
_cell.angle_gamma   90.00
#
_symmetry.space_group_name_H-M   'P 1'
#
loop_
_entity.id
_entity.type
_entity.pdbx_description
1 polymer ?
#
loop_
_entity_poly.entity_id
_entity_poly.type
_entity_poly.pdbx_seq_one_letter_code
_entity_poly.pdbx_strand_id
1 'polypeptide(L)'
;MDMNISNVGMSLEDTNLARDIEDISSTKKLLVVCIDRDDDIGKKAGVKTPVVGRNPCIEAAQKLALEDPEDADSNSIFAAIKTYEDLVSKGYQAEVIVVSGSESRGVQGDEKIVSQIKQVTEKFSAHGVVIVSDGQDDESVIPIIQNVVPIVSVQRVVMRVSKSVEYSYAVLGKYMKMIAYDPKYSKFFLGVPGILLLIGGIATVAGLTTEIFAVLVSILGGAFVIRAFDIDKAWSRWSKPTPPGFIRIFTMVIGLILILASIPTGISAIDPALLSEELDLVGFISDKVIVGQLAGGMLPFLFMGIGSMFGGMLLSHWFNRSLKSISEIIRLIALGSLYPIIFQFTNILAYDESPFTLLPPLAAGLAVTLISATILFRRYRKKRGGEVLTE
;
A
#
# COMPACT_ATOMS: atom_id res chain seq x y z
N MET A 1 69.64 -70.73 -4.00
CA MET A 1 69.73 -69.38 -3.42
C MET A 1 68.69 -68.53 -4.12
N ASP A 2 67.40 -68.85 -3.92
CA ASP A 2 66.64 -68.66 -2.67
C ASP A 2 66.52 -67.17 -2.35
N MET A 3 65.37 -66.60 -2.68
CA MET A 3 64.28 -66.29 -1.74
C MET A 3 64.68 -65.21 -0.74
N ASN A 4 64.07 -64.04 -0.85
CA ASN A 4 62.89 -63.71 -0.04
C ASN A 4 62.49 -62.26 -0.34
N ILE A 5 61.36 -62.05 -1.03
CA ILE A 5 60.64 -60.80 -0.89
C ILE A 5 59.50 -61.12 0.07
N SER A 6 59.72 -60.67 1.30
CA SER A 6 58.86 -60.85 2.46
C SER A 6 57.44 -60.40 2.18
N ASN A 7 56.57 -61.38 2.32
CA ASN A 7 55.16 -61.31 2.68
C ASN A 7 54.89 -60.16 3.68
N VAL A 8 54.33 -59.05 3.21
CA VAL A 8 53.69 -58.05 4.08
C VAL A 8 52.23 -58.42 4.12
N GLY A 9 51.84 -59.11 5.21
CA GLY A 9 50.46 -59.45 5.48
C GLY A 9 49.63 -58.18 5.61
N MET A 10 48.69 -58.00 4.69
CA MET A 10 47.63 -57.00 4.77
C MET A 10 46.81 -57.30 6.02
N SER A 11 46.66 -56.34 6.93
CA SER A 11 45.86 -56.55 8.14
C SER A 11 44.38 -56.69 7.77
N LEU A 12 43.60 -57.40 8.57
CA LEU A 12 42.15 -57.53 8.37
C LEU A 12 41.45 -56.16 8.36
N GLU A 13 42.01 -55.15 9.06
CA GLU A 13 41.53 -53.76 9.02
C GLU A 13 41.84 -53.07 7.69
N ASP A 14 43.03 -53.24 7.12
CA ASP A 14 43.38 -52.69 5.80
C ASP A 14 42.56 -53.31 4.67
N THR A 15 42.18 -54.57 4.83
CA THR A 15 41.36 -55.30 3.85
C THR A 15 39.90 -54.88 3.93
N ASN A 16 39.40 -54.55 5.12
CA ASN A 16 38.07 -53.97 5.31
C ASN A 16 38.04 -52.52 4.85
N LEU A 17 39.07 -51.72 5.14
CA LEU A 17 39.17 -50.34 4.68
C LEU A 17 39.30 -50.24 3.16
N ALA A 18 40.04 -51.15 2.52
CA ALA A 18 40.13 -51.23 1.07
C ALA A 18 38.81 -51.68 0.42
N ARG A 19 38.07 -52.63 1.04
CA ARG A 19 36.71 -52.98 0.64
C ARG A 19 35.73 -51.84 0.83
N ASP A 20 35.79 -51.13 1.95
CA ASP A 20 34.93 -49.98 2.24
C ASP A 20 35.23 -48.82 1.27
N ILE A 21 36.49 -48.64 0.88
CA ILE A 21 36.90 -47.65 -0.14
C ILE A 21 36.49 -48.09 -1.57
N GLU A 22 36.57 -49.38 -1.89
CA GLU A 22 36.03 -49.93 -3.15
C GLU A 22 34.50 -49.88 -3.20
N ASP A 23 33.79 -50.05 -2.08
CA ASP A 23 32.33 -49.91 -1.97
C ASP A 23 31.90 -48.44 -2.02
N ILE A 24 32.71 -47.49 -1.52
CA ILE A 24 32.48 -46.04 -1.68
C ILE A 24 32.75 -45.58 -3.13
N SER A 25 33.67 -46.26 -3.82
CA SER A 25 34.02 -46.01 -5.22
C SER A 25 33.11 -46.75 -6.22
N SER A 26 32.39 -47.80 -5.81
CA SER A 26 31.53 -48.59 -6.67
C SER A 26 30.05 -48.27 -6.41
N THR A 27 29.49 -47.41 -7.26
CA THR A 27 28.05 -47.10 -7.42
C THR A 27 27.40 -46.20 -6.35
N LYS A 28 27.84 -44.93 -6.28
CA LYS A 28 27.04 -43.90 -5.61
C LYS A 28 25.70 -43.74 -6.33
N LYS A 29 24.65 -44.32 -5.75
CA LYS A 29 23.27 -44.17 -6.22
C LYS A 29 22.78 -42.76 -5.95
N LEU A 30 22.51 -41.98 -6.99
CA LEU A 30 22.06 -40.59 -6.89
C LEU A 30 20.63 -40.45 -7.39
N LEU A 31 19.82 -39.70 -6.66
CA LEU A 31 18.45 -39.41 -7.05
C LEU A 31 18.37 -37.95 -7.50
N VAL A 32 18.03 -37.71 -8.76
CA VAL A 32 17.83 -36.36 -9.30
C VAL A 32 16.38 -35.97 -9.08
N VAL A 33 16.14 -34.89 -8.35
CA VAL A 33 14.81 -34.49 -7.89
C VAL A 33 14.48 -33.12 -8.45
N CYS A 34 13.47 -33.05 -9.32
CA CYS A 34 12.78 -31.80 -9.66
C CYS A 34 11.66 -31.58 -8.66
N ILE A 35 11.57 -30.38 -8.10
CA ILE A 35 10.58 -30.02 -7.08
C ILE A 35 9.63 -29.00 -7.71
N ASP A 36 8.34 -29.28 -7.65
CA ASP A 36 7.24 -28.37 -7.98
C ASP A 36 6.44 -28.14 -6.69
N ARG A 37 6.71 -27.03 -5.98
CA ARG A 37 6.17 -26.86 -4.63
C ARG A 37 4.66 -26.58 -4.61
N ASP A 38 4.12 -25.94 -5.64
CA ASP A 38 2.72 -25.50 -5.71
C ASP A 38 1.80 -26.43 -6.51
N ASP A 39 2.32 -27.57 -6.96
CA ASP A 39 1.57 -28.65 -7.62
C ASP A 39 1.04 -28.22 -9.00
N ASP A 40 1.77 -27.38 -9.71
CA ASP A 40 1.40 -26.94 -11.07
C ASP A 40 1.38 -28.13 -12.06
N ILE A 41 2.26 -29.13 -11.89
CA ILE A 41 2.23 -30.37 -12.66
C ILE A 41 0.98 -31.21 -12.40
N GLY A 42 0.48 -31.22 -11.16
CA GLY A 42 -0.73 -31.93 -10.78
C GLY A 42 -1.99 -31.21 -11.21
N LYS A 43 -1.99 -29.88 -11.04
CA LYS A 43 -3.12 -29.00 -11.29
C LYS A 43 -3.34 -28.70 -12.77
N LYS A 44 -2.28 -28.33 -13.49
CA LYS A 44 -2.36 -27.92 -14.91
C LYS A 44 -2.32 -29.15 -15.82
N ALA A 45 -1.36 -30.04 -15.59
CA ALA A 45 -1.11 -31.19 -16.47
C ALA A 45 -1.82 -32.49 -16.05
N GLY A 46 -2.47 -32.51 -14.88
CA GLY A 46 -3.18 -33.70 -14.36
C GLY A 46 -2.26 -34.88 -14.03
N VAL A 47 -0.97 -34.63 -13.80
CA VAL A 47 0.03 -35.68 -13.56
C VAL A 47 0.13 -35.99 -12.07
N LYS A 48 0.04 -37.27 -11.71
CA LYS A 48 0.20 -37.70 -10.31
C LYS A 48 1.66 -37.86 -9.94
N THR A 49 2.09 -37.16 -8.89
CA THR A 49 3.43 -37.28 -8.31
C THR A 49 3.48 -38.33 -7.17
N PRO A 50 4.64 -38.98 -6.91
CA PRO A 50 5.92 -38.77 -7.58
C PRO A 50 5.97 -39.45 -8.96
N VAL A 51 6.48 -38.72 -9.94
CA VAL A 51 6.80 -39.30 -11.26
C VAL A 51 8.21 -39.84 -11.18
N VAL A 52 8.41 -41.11 -11.54
CA VAL A 52 9.70 -41.79 -11.43
C VAL A 52 10.11 -42.36 -12.77
N GLY A 53 11.35 -42.11 -13.18
CA GLY A 53 11.89 -42.62 -14.43
C GLY A 53 12.02 -41.55 -15.50
N ARG A 54 13.03 -41.71 -16.35
CA ARG A 54 13.34 -40.80 -17.47
C ARG A 54 12.13 -40.56 -18.38
N ASN A 55 11.53 -41.62 -18.92
CA ASN A 55 10.44 -41.49 -19.90
C ASN A 55 9.15 -40.92 -19.27
N PRO A 56 8.70 -41.38 -18.09
CA PRO A 56 7.59 -40.74 -17.39
C PRO A 56 7.80 -39.25 -17.10
N CYS A 57 9.02 -38.84 -16.73
CA CYS A 57 9.33 -37.42 -16.52
C CYS A 57 9.27 -36.62 -17.83
N ILE A 58 9.71 -37.20 -18.96
CA ILE A 58 9.58 -36.55 -20.29
C ILE A 58 8.12 -36.35 -20.64
N GLU A 59 7.28 -37.36 -20.45
CA GLU A 59 5.84 -37.26 -20.72
C GLU A 59 5.16 -36.23 -19.83
N ALA A 60 5.55 -36.16 -18.55
CA ALA A 60 5.03 -35.17 -17.62
C ALA A 60 5.43 -33.74 -18.00
N ALA A 61 6.70 -33.52 -18.36
CA ALA A 61 7.20 -32.24 -18.84
C ALA A 61 6.51 -31.80 -20.14
N GLN A 62 6.30 -32.73 -21.08
CA GLN A 62 5.60 -32.47 -22.33
C GLN A 62 4.14 -32.08 -22.10
N LYS A 63 3.43 -32.78 -21.21
CA LYS A 63 2.06 -32.42 -20.85
C LYS A 63 1.99 -31.03 -20.24
N LEU A 64 2.87 -30.73 -19.28
CA LEU A 64 2.91 -29.40 -18.65
C LEU A 64 3.23 -28.30 -19.66
N ALA A 65 4.23 -28.50 -20.53
CA ALA A 65 4.58 -27.53 -21.57
C ALA A 65 3.47 -27.33 -22.62
N LEU A 66 2.62 -28.34 -22.85
CA LEU A 66 1.48 -28.23 -23.77
C LEU A 66 0.29 -27.50 -23.13
N GLU A 67 0.04 -27.71 -21.84
CA GLU A 67 -1.04 -27.05 -21.10
C GLU A 67 -0.67 -25.61 -20.69
N ASP A 68 0.58 -25.37 -20.29
CA ASP A 68 1.09 -24.04 -19.92
C ASP A 68 2.53 -23.81 -20.46
N PRO A 69 2.67 -23.32 -21.70
CA PRO A 69 3.98 -23.09 -22.32
C PRO A 69 4.81 -21.97 -21.68
N GLU A 70 4.21 -21.10 -20.86
CA GLU A 70 4.89 -19.99 -20.20
C GLU A 70 5.51 -20.40 -18.86
N ASP A 71 5.13 -21.58 -18.36
CA ASP A 71 5.59 -22.12 -17.08
C ASP A 71 7.06 -22.58 -17.13
N ALA A 72 7.82 -22.18 -16.11
CA ALA A 72 9.22 -22.55 -15.95
C ALA A 72 9.38 -24.02 -15.54
N ASP A 73 8.40 -24.59 -14.83
CA ASP A 73 8.45 -25.94 -14.26
C ASP A 73 8.72 -27.02 -15.32
N SER A 74 8.13 -26.87 -16.51
CA SER A 74 8.34 -27.79 -17.62
C SER A 74 9.83 -27.88 -18.01
N ASN A 75 10.53 -26.75 -18.01
CA ASN A 75 11.95 -26.66 -18.30
C ASN A 75 12.81 -27.13 -17.13
N SER A 76 12.36 -26.94 -15.90
CA SER A 76 12.97 -27.51 -14.69
C SER A 76 12.99 -29.03 -14.74
N ILE A 77 11.89 -29.66 -15.18
CA ILE A 77 11.83 -31.12 -15.37
C ILE A 77 12.78 -31.57 -16.48
N PHE A 78 12.83 -30.86 -17.62
CA PHE A 78 13.79 -31.17 -18.69
C PHE A 78 15.24 -31.02 -18.23
N ALA A 79 15.54 -30.04 -17.38
CA ALA A 79 16.85 -29.87 -16.78
C ALA A 79 17.19 -31.03 -15.83
N ALA A 80 16.23 -31.52 -15.03
CA ALA A 80 16.42 -32.69 -14.18
C ALA A 80 16.71 -33.96 -14.99
N ILE A 81 16.00 -34.18 -16.10
CA ILE A 81 16.26 -35.29 -17.03
C ILE A 81 17.67 -35.18 -17.60
N LYS A 82 18.08 -33.99 -18.03
CA LYS A 82 19.44 -33.76 -18.54
C LYS A 82 20.50 -34.05 -17.48
N THR A 83 20.31 -33.58 -16.25
CA THR A 83 21.22 -33.85 -15.13
C THR A 83 21.33 -35.35 -14.84
N TYR A 84 20.21 -36.08 -14.91
CA TYR A 84 20.21 -37.54 -14.82
C TYR A 84 21.04 -38.18 -15.95
N GLU A 85 20.86 -37.78 -17.21
CA GLU A 85 21.64 -38.31 -18.34
C GLU A 85 23.14 -38.01 -18.19
N ASP A 86 23.48 -36.81 -17.72
CA ASP A 86 24.85 -36.40 -17.45
C ASP A 86 25.48 -37.22 -16.32
N LEU A 87 24.72 -37.66 -15.32
CA LEU A 87 25.20 -38.53 -14.25
C LEU A 87 25.38 -39.98 -14.73
N VAL A 88 24.41 -40.52 -15.47
CA VAL A 88 24.50 -41.88 -16.03
C VAL A 88 25.68 -42.00 -16.99
N SER A 89 25.89 -41.00 -17.86
CA SER A 89 27.03 -40.98 -18.80
C SER A 89 28.39 -40.92 -18.10
N LYS A 90 28.46 -40.40 -16.87
CA LYS A 90 29.65 -40.38 -16.01
C LYS A 90 29.80 -41.66 -15.17
N GLY A 91 28.92 -42.65 -15.33
CA GLY A 91 29.00 -43.94 -14.65
C GLY A 91 28.31 -44.01 -13.28
N TYR A 92 27.52 -42.99 -12.91
CA TYR A 92 26.70 -43.04 -11.69
C TYR A 92 25.44 -43.88 -11.92
N GLN A 93 25.01 -44.62 -10.89
CA GLN A 93 23.66 -45.19 -10.88
C GLN A 93 22.69 -44.07 -10.47
N ALA A 94 22.01 -43.46 -11.44
CA ALA A 94 21.08 -42.38 -11.16
C ALA A 94 19.63 -42.79 -11.43
N GLU A 95 18.68 -42.10 -10.81
CA GLU A 95 17.26 -42.15 -11.13
C GLU A 95 16.70 -40.72 -11.09
N VAL A 96 15.77 -40.38 -11.97
CA VAL A 96 15.15 -39.04 -12.02
C VAL A 96 13.71 -39.10 -11.52
N ILE A 97 13.34 -38.14 -10.70
CA ILE A 97 11.98 -37.98 -10.20
C ILE A 97 11.49 -36.54 -10.26
N VAL A 98 10.17 -36.40 -10.40
CA VAL A 98 9.45 -35.16 -10.16
C VAL A 98 8.52 -35.35 -8.97
N VAL A 99 8.65 -34.47 -7.99
CA VAL A 99 7.82 -34.46 -6.79
C VAL A 99 7.06 -33.15 -6.73
N SER A 100 5.83 -33.19 -6.20
CA SER A 100 5.04 -31.98 -6.05
C SER A 100 4.39 -31.83 -4.69
N GLY A 101 4.26 -30.58 -4.26
CA GLY A 101 3.63 -30.17 -3.03
C GLY A 101 2.13 -30.01 -3.17
N SER A 102 1.61 -28.88 -2.70
CA SER A 102 0.17 -28.58 -2.70
C SER A 102 -0.05 -27.11 -3.03
N GLU A 103 -1.19 -26.79 -3.65
CA GLU A 103 -1.55 -25.43 -4.07
C GLU A 103 -1.40 -24.37 -2.97
N SER A 104 -1.68 -24.72 -1.71
CA SER A 104 -1.60 -23.78 -0.58
C SER A 104 -0.18 -23.43 -0.13
N ARG A 105 0.86 -24.02 -0.74
CA ARG A 105 2.30 -23.86 -0.41
C ARG A 105 2.60 -23.95 1.10
N GLY A 106 1.78 -24.70 1.82
CA GLY A 106 1.83 -24.85 3.27
C GLY A 106 2.56 -26.11 3.71
N VAL A 107 2.61 -26.32 5.03
CA VAL A 107 3.26 -27.46 5.69
C VAL A 107 2.80 -28.81 5.10
N GLN A 108 1.52 -28.92 4.73
CA GLN A 108 0.96 -30.13 4.12
C GLN A 108 1.59 -30.48 2.76
N GLY A 109 1.94 -29.46 1.97
CA GLY A 109 2.65 -29.63 0.70
C GLY A 109 4.10 -30.05 0.92
N ASP A 110 4.77 -29.42 1.89
CA ASP A 110 6.15 -29.78 2.24
C ASP A 110 6.22 -31.23 2.80
N GLU A 111 5.25 -31.64 3.63
CA GLU A 111 5.10 -33.03 4.10
C GLU A 111 4.86 -34.02 2.94
N LYS A 112 4.02 -33.64 1.96
CA LYS A 112 3.78 -34.46 0.76
C LYS A 112 5.09 -34.67 -0.01
N ILE A 113 5.86 -33.61 -0.28
CA ILE A 113 7.16 -33.69 -0.98
C ILE A 113 8.11 -34.66 -0.25
N VAL A 114 8.24 -34.50 1.07
CA VAL A 114 9.09 -35.36 1.91
C VAL A 114 8.65 -36.83 1.84
N SER A 115 7.34 -37.09 1.92
CA SER A 115 6.79 -38.44 1.86
C SER A 115 7.08 -39.13 0.51
N GLN A 116 6.98 -38.37 -0.59
CA GLN A 116 7.25 -38.84 -1.94
C GLN A 116 8.73 -39.18 -2.13
N ILE A 117 9.63 -38.30 -1.68
CA ILE A 117 11.07 -38.54 -1.73
C ILE A 117 11.42 -39.77 -0.91
N LYS A 118 10.92 -39.88 0.33
CA LYS A 118 11.15 -41.04 1.20
C LYS A 118 10.71 -42.34 0.52
N GLN A 119 9.53 -42.36 -0.09
CA GLN A 119 9.00 -43.52 -0.80
C GLN A 119 9.92 -43.98 -1.95
N VAL A 120 10.51 -43.04 -2.70
CA VAL A 120 11.42 -43.37 -3.81
C VAL A 120 12.80 -43.78 -3.28
N THR A 121 13.33 -43.06 -2.29
CA THR A 121 14.63 -43.36 -1.68
C THR A 121 14.64 -44.76 -1.06
N GLU A 122 13.55 -45.21 -0.44
CA GLU A 122 13.42 -46.58 0.09
C GLU A 122 13.49 -47.65 -1.02
N LYS A 123 12.91 -47.37 -2.20
CA LYS A 123 12.91 -48.32 -3.34
C LYS A 123 14.23 -48.35 -4.12
N PHE A 124 14.83 -47.19 -4.35
CA PHE A 124 16.05 -47.06 -5.14
C PHE A 124 17.32 -47.22 -4.29
N SER A 125 17.23 -47.00 -2.97
CA SER A 125 18.34 -46.92 -2.02
C SER A 125 19.37 -45.86 -2.44
N ALA A 126 18.90 -44.62 -2.64
CA ALA A 126 19.75 -43.49 -2.99
C ALA A 126 20.65 -43.09 -1.82
N HIS A 127 21.94 -42.87 -2.08
CA HIS A 127 22.91 -42.39 -1.08
C HIS A 127 22.95 -40.86 -0.99
N GLY A 128 22.38 -40.18 -1.99
CA GLY A 128 22.29 -38.73 -2.02
C GLY A 128 21.36 -38.24 -3.11
N VAL A 129 20.94 -36.97 -3.00
CA VAL A 129 20.07 -36.31 -3.98
C VAL A 129 20.77 -35.14 -4.66
N VAL A 130 20.43 -34.93 -5.93
CA VAL A 130 20.74 -33.71 -6.69
C VAL A 130 19.41 -33.00 -6.93
N ILE A 131 19.24 -31.82 -6.35
CA ILE A 131 18.00 -31.06 -6.48
C ILE A 131 18.10 -30.13 -7.68
N VAL A 132 17.04 -30.08 -8.48
CA VAL A 132 16.87 -29.16 -9.59
C VAL A 132 15.67 -28.27 -9.31
N SER A 133 15.87 -26.96 -9.36
CA SER A 133 14.85 -25.94 -9.09
C SER A 133 15.05 -24.73 -10.01
N ASP A 134 13.98 -24.04 -10.37
CA ASP A 134 14.04 -22.76 -11.11
C ASP A 134 13.96 -21.52 -10.21
N GLY A 135 13.64 -21.69 -8.93
CA GLY A 135 13.21 -20.59 -8.09
C GLY A 135 13.64 -20.68 -6.62
N GLN A 136 13.53 -19.55 -5.93
CA GLN A 136 13.76 -19.49 -4.48
C GLN A 136 12.69 -20.25 -3.70
N ASP A 137 11.49 -20.39 -4.28
CA ASP A 137 10.35 -21.01 -3.61
C ASP A 137 10.51 -22.53 -3.48
N ASP A 138 11.02 -23.25 -4.49
CA ASP A 138 11.26 -24.70 -4.32
C ASP A 138 12.49 -24.97 -3.47
N GLU A 139 13.50 -24.09 -3.51
CA GLU A 139 14.67 -24.24 -2.65
C GLU A 139 14.33 -24.13 -1.16
N SER A 140 13.18 -23.56 -0.80
CA SER A 140 12.75 -23.46 0.60
C SER A 140 12.50 -24.82 1.27
N VAL A 141 12.24 -25.89 0.50
CA VAL A 141 12.01 -27.24 1.06
C VAL A 141 13.29 -28.05 1.27
N ILE A 142 14.43 -27.55 0.78
CA ILE A 142 15.76 -28.17 0.89
C ILE A 142 16.09 -28.58 2.33
N PRO A 143 15.95 -27.73 3.36
CA PRO A 143 16.27 -28.10 4.75
C PRO A 143 15.43 -29.27 5.25
N ILE A 144 14.22 -29.44 4.73
CA ILE A 144 13.30 -30.50 5.12
C ILE A 144 13.72 -31.82 4.45
N ILE A 145 14.09 -31.78 3.17
CA ILE A 145 14.60 -32.93 2.40
C ILE A 145 15.92 -33.46 3.00
N GLN A 146 16.79 -32.58 3.50
CA GLN A 146 18.06 -32.97 4.13
C GLN A 146 17.88 -33.94 5.30
N ASN A 147 16.73 -33.91 5.98
CA ASN A 147 16.43 -34.85 7.07
C ASN A 147 16.12 -36.27 6.59
N VAL A 148 15.84 -36.46 5.30
CA VAL A 148 15.53 -37.77 4.69
C VAL A 148 16.75 -38.35 3.99
N VAL A 149 17.47 -37.54 3.22
CA VAL A 149 18.58 -37.98 2.38
C VAL A 149 19.60 -36.86 2.20
N PRO A 150 20.92 -37.16 2.22
CA PRO A 150 21.95 -36.13 2.03
C PRO A 150 21.82 -35.43 0.68
N ILE A 151 21.87 -34.10 0.69
CA ILE A 151 21.91 -33.31 -0.55
C ILE A 151 23.35 -33.18 -1.02
N VAL A 152 23.63 -33.74 -2.19
CA VAL A 152 24.96 -33.75 -2.81
C VAL A 152 25.18 -32.48 -3.63
N SER A 153 24.13 -31.97 -4.28
CA SER A 153 24.20 -30.76 -5.11
C SER A 153 22.83 -30.13 -5.29
N VAL A 154 22.82 -28.82 -5.52
CA VAL A 154 21.64 -28.04 -5.93
C VAL A 154 21.96 -27.36 -7.25
N GLN A 155 21.14 -27.62 -8.26
CA GLN A 155 21.29 -27.10 -9.60
C GLN A 155 20.13 -26.15 -9.89
N ARG A 156 20.42 -24.85 -9.84
CA ARG A 156 19.44 -23.81 -10.19
C ARG A 156 19.37 -23.62 -11.70
N VAL A 157 18.16 -23.66 -12.25
CA VAL A 157 17.87 -23.48 -13.68
C VAL A 157 17.24 -22.11 -13.89
N VAL A 158 17.99 -21.18 -14.47
CA VAL A 158 17.46 -19.85 -14.78
C VAL A 158 17.01 -19.81 -16.24
N MET A 159 15.70 -19.71 -16.45
CA MET A 159 15.14 -19.51 -17.77
C MET A 159 15.45 -18.10 -18.28
N ARG A 160 16.22 -18.02 -19.37
CA ARG A 160 16.53 -16.74 -20.04
C ARG A 160 15.32 -16.29 -20.85
N VAL A 161 14.37 -15.60 -20.22
CA VAL A 161 13.27 -14.94 -20.95
C VAL A 161 13.85 -13.70 -21.66
N SER A 162 14.30 -13.88 -22.91
CA SER A 162 14.66 -12.77 -23.79
C SER A 162 13.42 -11.91 -24.10
N LYS A 163 13.56 -10.56 -23.99
CA LYS A 163 12.70 -9.44 -24.48
C LYS A 163 12.20 -8.41 -23.45
N SER A 164 12.19 -8.69 -22.14
CA SER A 164 11.64 -7.76 -21.12
C SER A 164 12.40 -6.42 -21.01
N VAL A 165 13.74 -6.45 -21.07
CA VAL A 165 14.56 -5.24 -20.91
C VAL A 165 14.59 -4.40 -22.21
N GLU A 166 14.68 -5.02 -23.37
CA GLU A 166 14.66 -4.32 -24.66
C GLU A 166 13.34 -3.60 -24.91
N TYR A 167 12.21 -4.24 -24.58
CA TYR A 167 10.90 -3.61 -24.69
C TYR A 167 10.76 -2.42 -23.73
N SER A 168 11.30 -2.53 -22.51
CA SER A 168 11.28 -1.45 -21.53
C SER A 168 12.08 -0.22 -22.00
N TYR A 169 13.27 -0.41 -22.58
CA TYR A 169 14.05 0.68 -23.18
C TYR A 169 13.40 1.26 -24.44
N ALA A 170 12.79 0.41 -25.28
CA ALA A 170 12.07 0.87 -26.46
C ALA A 170 10.83 1.71 -26.09
N VAL A 171 10.10 1.31 -25.04
CA VAL A 171 8.95 2.05 -24.51
C VAL A 171 9.40 3.38 -23.89
N LEU A 172 10.46 3.38 -23.08
CA LEU A 172 11.03 4.62 -22.53
C LEU A 172 11.49 5.56 -23.64
N GLY A 173 12.24 5.06 -24.63
CA GLY A 173 12.68 5.82 -25.79
C GLY A 173 11.51 6.38 -26.60
N LYS A 174 10.42 5.62 -26.75
CA LYS A 174 9.18 6.07 -27.39
C LYS A 174 8.55 7.25 -26.64
N TYR A 175 8.47 7.20 -25.30
CA TYR A 175 7.96 8.31 -24.50
C TYR A 175 8.87 9.54 -24.55
N MET A 176 10.19 9.36 -24.48
CA MET A 176 11.15 10.45 -24.65
C MET A 176 11.01 11.12 -26.03
N LYS A 177 10.82 10.32 -27.08
CA LYS A 177 10.54 10.81 -28.43
C LYS A 177 9.21 11.56 -28.51
N MET A 178 8.16 11.10 -27.82
CA MET A 178 6.88 11.83 -27.73
C MET A 178 7.07 13.17 -27.02
N ILE A 179 7.77 13.20 -25.88
CA ILE A 179 8.05 14.43 -25.14
C ILE A 179 8.80 15.43 -26.02
N ALA A 180 9.81 14.98 -26.78
CA ALA A 180 10.61 15.88 -27.61
C ALA A 180 9.88 16.32 -28.89
N TYR A 181 9.26 15.40 -29.63
CA TYR A 181 8.84 15.63 -31.02
C TYR A 181 7.33 15.61 -31.25
N ASP A 182 6.52 15.06 -30.34
CA ASP A 182 5.07 15.11 -30.49
C ASP A 182 4.56 16.49 -30.05
N PRO A 183 3.97 17.30 -30.95
CA PRO A 183 3.55 18.66 -30.63
C PRO A 183 2.49 18.72 -29.53
N LYS A 184 1.75 17.65 -29.28
CA LYS A 184 0.79 17.58 -28.18
C LYS A 184 1.50 17.51 -26.83
N TYR A 185 2.49 16.64 -26.70
CA TYR A 185 3.19 16.39 -25.41
C TYR A 185 4.34 17.38 -25.18
N SER A 186 5.09 17.71 -26.23
CA SER A 186 6.21 18.65 -26.20
C SER A 186 5.82 20.03 -25.69
N LYS A 187 4.64 20.54 -26.07
CA LYS A 187 4.13 21.83 -25.56
C LYS A 187 4.00 21.86 -24.03
N PHE A 188 3.53 20.78 -23.41
CA PHE A 188 3.33 20.74 -21.97
C PHE A 188 4.62 20.40 -21.21
N PHE A 189 5.43 19.47 -21.70
CA PHE A 189 6.63 19.00 -21.01
C PHE A 189 7.88 19.85 -21.25
N LEU A 190 8.01 20.45 -22.43
CA LEU A 190 9.17 21.27 -22.80
C LEU A 190 8.77 22.73 -23.04
N GLY A 191 7.64 22.97 -23.71
CA GLY A 191 7.19 24.33 -24.07
C GLY A 191 6.87 25.20 -22.86
N VAL A 192 5.92 24.79 -22.02
CA VAL A 192 5.52 25.54 -20.83
C VAL A 192 6.70 25.74 -19.86
N PRO A 193 7.45 24.70 -19.45
CA PRO A 193 8.65 24.89 -18.62
C PRO A 193 9.72 25.75 -19.31
N GLY A 194 9.95 25.58 -20.61
CA GLY A 194 10.93 26.34 -21.37
C GLY A 194 10.61 27.84 -21.42
N ILE A 195 9.34 28.20 -21.62
CA ILE A 195 8.90 29.60 -21.57
C ILE A 195 9.06 30.16 -20.15
N LEU A 196 8.70 29.40 -19.11
CA LEU A 196 8.88 29.81 -17.72
C LEU A 196 10.37 30.08 -17.40
N LEU A 197 11.27 29.21 -17.84
CA LEU A 197 12.71 29.38 -17.67
C LEU A 197 13.24 30.60 -18.43
N LEU A 198 12.77 30.85 -19.66
CA LEU A 198 13.13 32.05 -20.42
C LEU A 198 12.68 33.33 -19.72
N ILE A 199 11.44 33.37 -19.23
CA ILE A 199 10.92 34.51 -18.46
C ILE A 199 11.76 34.72 -17.19
N GLY A 200 12.08 33.64 -16.46
CA GLY A 200 12.93 33.69 -15.27
C GLY A 200 14.35 34.20 -15.57
N GLY A 201 14.94 33.77 -16.69
CA GLY A 201 16.26 34.26 -17.13
C GLY A 201 16.25 35.76 -17.44
N ILE A 202 15.26 36.23 -18.19
CA ILE A 202 15.08 37.66 -18.49
C ILE A 202 14.85 38.47 -17.20
N ALA A 203 14.01 37.95 -16.30
CA ALA A 203 13.73 38.56 -15.00
C ALA A 203 14.99 38.71 -14.13
N THR A 204 15.92 37.76 -14.24
CA THR A 204 17.21 37.81 -13.52
C THR A 204 18.08 38.95 -14.03
N VAL A 205 18.18 39.10 -15.34
CA VAL A 205 18.96 40.20 -15.96
C VAL A 205 18.33 41.56 -15.68
N ALA A 206 16.99 41.63 -15.62
CA ALA A 206 16.25 42.86 -15.34
C ALA A 206 16.18 43.24 -13.85
N GLY A 207 16.68 42.39 -12.93
CA GLY A 207 16.61 42.63 -11.49
C GLY A 207 15.19 42.51 -10.88
N LEU A 208 14.22 41.99 -11.63
CA LEU A 208 12.82 41.82 -11.22
C LEU A 208 12.49 40.36 -10.85
N THR A 209 13.50 39.64 -10.35
CA THR A 209 13.40 38.19 -10.17
C THR A 209 12.33 37.82 -9.15
N THR A 210 12.24 38.56 -8.04
CA THR A 210 11.31 38.29 -6.94
C THR A 210 9.86 38.46 -7.38
N GLU A 211 9.53 39.58 -8.03
CA GLU A 211 8.18 39.91 -8.45
C GLU A 211 7.70 38.96 -9.55
N ILE A 212 8.54 38.72 -10.56
CA ILE A 212 8.20 37.83 -11.67
C ILE A 212 8.09 36.38 -11.18
N PHE A 213 9.00 35.94 -10.30
CA PHE A 213 8.91 34.60 -9.74
C PHE A 213 7.64 34.40 -8.90
N ALA A 214 7.27 35.38 -8.07
CA ALA A 214 6.02 35.33 -7.30
C ALA A 214 4.78 35.23 -8.21
N VAL A 215 4.76 35.99 -9.32
CA VAL A 215 3.69 35.90 -10.33
C VAL A 215 3.67 34.54 -11.01
N LEU A 216 4.83 34.01 -11.43
CA LEU A 216 4.93 32.70 -12.08
C LEU A 216 4.46 31.57 -11.16
N VAL A 217 4.91 31.56 -9.90
CA VAL A 217 4.48 30.57 -8.90
C VAL A 217 2.99 30.67 -8.62
N SER A 218 2.44 31.89 -8.55
CA SER A 218 1.00 32.10 -8.35
C SER A 218 0.18 31.56 -9.52
N ILE A 219 0.61 31.80 -10.76
CA ILE A 219 -0.04 31.27 -11.97
C ILE A 219 0.02 29.74 -11.98
N LEU A 220 1.20 29.16 -11.69
CA LEU A 220 1.39 27.71 -11.67
C LEU A 220 0.55 27.04 -10.57
N GLY A 221 0.59 27.59 -9.35
CA GLY A 221 -0.21 27.13 -8.22
C GLY A 221 -1.70 27.24 -8.49
N GLY A 222 -2.15 28.36 -9.08
CA GLY A 222 -3.53 28.53 -9.51
C GLY A 222 -3.95 27.47 -10.54
N ALA A 223 -3.12 27.21 -11.55
CA ALA A 223 -3.38 26.18 -12.55
C ALA A 223 -3.48 24.78 -11.93
N PHE A 224 -2.63 24.45 -10.96
CA PHE A 224 -2.69 23.18 -10.23
C PHE A 224 -3.94 23.07 -9.37
N VAL A 225 -4.33 24.12 -8.66
CA VAL A 225 -5.57 24.13 -7.86
C VAL A 225 -6.79 23.93 -8.78
N ILE A 226 -6.86 24.65 -9.90
CA ILE A 226 -7.94 24.50 -10.89
C ILE A 226 -8.01 23.04 -11.36
N ARG A 227 -6.88 22.42 -11.68
CA ARG A 227 -6.85 21.06 -12.21
C ARG A 227 -7.08 19.98 -11.14
N ALA A 228 -6.48 20.11 -9.96
CA ALA A 228 -6.52 19.13 -8.89
C ALA A 228 -7.93 18.98 -8.31
N PHE A 229 -8.67 20.08 -8.21
CA PHE A 229 -10.05 20.08 -7.73
C PHE A 229 -11.08 19.99 -8.86
N ASP A 230 -10.65 19.79 -10.12
CA ASP A 230 -11.50 19.81 -11.31
C ASP A 230 -12.48 21.02 -11.26
N ILE A 231 -11.96 22.21 -10.91
CA ILE A 231 -12.78 23.42 -10.66
C ILE A 231 -13.58 23.79 -11.92
N ASP A 232 -13.01 23.54 -13.09
CA ASP A 232 -13.66 23.66 -14.39
C ASP A 232 -14.94 22.81 -14.50
N LYS A 233 -14.89 21.55 -14.03
CA LYS A 233 -16.04 20.65 -14.02
C LYS A 233 -17.00 20.96 -12.87
N ALA A 234 -16.48 21.34 -11.71
CA ALA A 234 -17.30 21.76 -10.58
C ALA A 234 -18.17 22.97 -10.98
N TRP A 235 -17.57 23.95 -11.65
CA TRP A 235 -18.25 25.14 -12.17
C TRP A 235 -19.34 24.82 -13.21
N SER A 236 -19.08 23.91 -14.14
CA SER A 236 -20.08 23.51 -15.15
C SER A 236 -21.24 22.69 -14.57
N ARG A 237 -21.03 21.97 -13.46
CA ARG A 237 -22.12 21.32 -12.70
C ARG A 237 -22.88 22.32 -11.82
N TRP A 238 -22.20 23.38 -11.40
CA TRP A 238 -22.74 24.50 -10.63
C TRP A 238 -23.79 25.31 -11.38
N SER A 239 -23.70 25.37 -12.71
CA SER A 239 -24.54 26.23 -13.56
C SER A 239 -25.97 25.73 -13.80
N LYS A 240 -26.45 24.71 -13.06
CA LYS A 240 -27.89 24.39 -13.00
C LYS A 240 -28.53 25.13 -11.81
N PRO A 241 -29.18 26.29 -12.02
CA PRO A 241 -29.69 27.13 -10.95
C PRO A 241 -30.93 26.49 -10.33
N THR A 242 -30.72 25.64 -9.33
CA THR A 242 -31.80 25.28 -8.42
C THR A 242 -31.79 26.29 -7.27
N PRO A 243 -32.92 26.93 -6.92
CA PRO A 243 -32.97 27.88 -5.79
C PRO A 243 -32.37 27.32 -4.48
N PRO A 244 -32.59 26.05 -4.09
CA PRO A 244 -31.96 25.45 -2.92
C PRO A 244 -30.44 25.30 -3.04
N GLY A 245 -29.92 25.02 -4.24
CA GLY A 245 -28.49 24.93 -4.50
C GLY A 245 -27.81 26.29 -4.35
N PHE A 246 -28.41 27.35 -4.91
CA PHE A 246 -27.90 28.71 -4.80
C PHE A 246 -27.83 29.20 -3.35
N ILE A 247 -28.90 28.98 -2.57
CA ILE A 247 -28.92 29.33 -1.14
C ILE A 247 -27.78 28.65 -0.38
N ARG A 248 -27.58 27.35 -0.62
CA ARG A 248 -26.51 26.57 0.03
C ARG A 248 -25.13 27.11 -0.32
N ILE A 249 -24.90 27.41 -1.61
CA ILE A 249 -23.61 27.94 -2.09
C ILE A 249 -23.32 29.30 -1.49
N PHE A 250 -24.29 30.22 -1.59
CA PHE A 250 -24.15 31.60 -1.13
C PHE A 250 -23.82 31.66 0.37
N THR A 251 -24.53 30.87 1.16
CA THR A 251 -24.31 30.77 2.61
C THR A 251 -23.02 30.03 2.99
N MET A 252 -22.56 29.07 2.18
CA MET A 252 -21.23 28.45 2.34
C MET A 252 -20.11 29.46 2.07
N VAL A 253 -20.22 30.27 1.00
CA VAL A 253 -19.22 31.31 0.68
C VAL A 253 -19.19 32.38 1.77
N ILE A 254 -20.36 32.89 2.18
CA ILE A 254 -20.45 33.85 3.29
C ILE A 254 -19.86 33.26 4.56
N GLY A 255 -20.20 32.00 4.86
CA GLY A 255 -19.67 31.32 6.06
C GLY A 255 -18.16 31.22 6.04
N LEU A 256 -17.57 30.89 4.89
CA LEU A 256 -16.12 30.80 4.74
C LEU A 256 -15.46 32.17 4.89
N ILE A 257 -16.03 33.22 4.31
CA ILE A 257 -15.53 34.59 4.45
C ILE A 257 -15.57 35.02 5.93
N LEU A 258 -16.65 34.73 6.66
CA LEU A 258 -16.77 35.05 8.08
C LEU A 258 -15.78 34.26 8.95
N ILE A 259 -15.54 32.98 8.63
CA ILE A 259 -14.51 32.18 9.32
C ILE A 259 -13.12 32.77 9.07
N LEU A 260 -12.80 33.15 7.82
CA LEU A 260 -11.52 33.81 7.52
C LEU A 260 -11.40 35.17 8.20
N ALA A 261 -12.49 35.95 8.26
CA ALA A 261 -12.55 37.22 8.96
C ALA A 261 -12.39 37.08 10.49
N SER A 262 -12.63 35.89 11.07
CA SER A 262 -12.41 35.66 12.49
C SER A 262 -10.95 35.85 12.91
N ILE A 263 -9.99 35.54 12.04
CA ILE A 263 -8.56 35.64 12.33
C ILE A 263 -8.14 37.10 12.59
N PRO A 264 -8.35 38.05 11.65
CA PRO A 264 -7.99 39.44 11.89
C PRO A 264 -8.79 40.07 13.04
N THR A 265 -10.05 39.67 13.25
CA THR A 265 -10.83 40.21 14.39
C THR A 265 -10.30 39.70 15.72
N GLY A 266 -9.85 38.45 15.79
CA GLY A 266 -9.13 37.89 16.92
C GLY A 266 -7.86 38.67 17.23
N ILE A 267 -7.01 38.89 16.23
CA ILE A 267 -5.75 39.64 16.40
C ILE A 267 -6.04 41.06 16.88
N SER A 268 -7.07 41.72 16.34
CA SER A 268 -7.47 43.07 16.75
C SER A 268 -8.04 43.19 18.17
N ALA A 269 -8.41 42.05 18.79
CA ALA A 269 -8.96 42.02 20.14
C ALA A 269 -7.89 41.94 21.23
N ILE A 270 -6.63 41.67 20.87
CA ILE A 270 -5.51 41.63 21.81
C ILE A 270 -5.17 43.07 22.23
N ASP A 271 -5.03 43.29 23.54
CA ASP A 271 -4.57 44.58 24.06
C ASP A 271 -3.15 44.89 23.56
N PRO A 272 -2.93 46.01 22.85
CA PRO A 272 -1.61 46.39 22.37
C PRO A 272 -0.54 46.48 23.47
N ALA A 273 -0.93 46.72 24.73
CA ALA A 273 -0.01 46.77 25.86
C ALA A 273 0.62 45.39 26.20
N LEU A 274 -0.01 44.30 25.77
CA LEU A 274 0.48 42.93 25.95
C LEU A 274 1.44 42.49 24.83
N LEU A 275 1.54 43.26 23.74
CA LEU A 275 2.39 42.97 22.59
C LEU A 275 3.76 43.64 22.75
N SER A 276 4.65 43.05 23.55
CA SER A 276 6.06 43.46 23.58
C SER A 276 6.85 42.88 22.39
N GLU A 277 7.81 43.64 21.83
CA GLU A 277 8.63 43.23 20.67
C GLU A 277 9.45 41.92 20.88
N GLU A 278 9.59 41.43 22.12
CA GLU A 278 10.37 40.23 22.47
C GLU A 278 9.54 38.93 22.58
N LEU A 279 8.26 38.93 22.24
CA LEU A 279 7.44 37.70 22.34
C LEU A 279 7.77 36.70 21.22
N ASP A 280 8.45 35.61 21.59
CA ASP A 280 8.58 34.43 20.73
C ASP A 280 7.23 33.70 20.56
N LEU A 281 7.08 32.91 19.50
CA LEU A 281 5.85 32.17 19.16
C LEU A 281 5.36 31.29 20.31
N VAL A 282 6.28 30.73 21.09
CA VAL A 282 5.97 29.91 22.27
C VAL A 282 5.40 30.77 23.40
N GLY A 283 5.91 31.99 23.60
CA GLY A 283 5.40 32.93 24.59
C GLY A 283 3.99 33.41 24.24
N PHE A 284 3.74 33.67 22.95
CA PHE A 284 2.41 34.06 22.46
C PHE A 284 1.33 33.00 22.71
N ILE A 285 1.66 31.72 22.53
CA ILE A 285 0.71 30.61 22.71
C ILE A 285 0.57 30.21 24.19
N SER A 286 1.58 30.47 25.02
CA SER A 286 1.58 30.08 26.43
C SER A 286 0.89 31.10 27.35
N ASP A 287 0.73 32.34 26.91
CA ASP A 287 0.06 33.37 27.69
C ASP A 287 -1.47 33.20 27.66
N LYS A 288 -2.03 32.87 28.83
CA LYS A 288 -3.48 32.64 28.98
C LYS A 288 -4.32 33.86 28.60
N VAL A 289 -3.84 35.09 28.84
CA VAL A 289 -4.57 36.33 28.59
C VAL A 289 -4.60 36.63 27.10
N ILE A 290 -3.45 36.50 26.42
CA ILE A 290 -3.35 36.68 24.96
C ILE A 290 -4.24 35.66 24.24
N VAL A 291 -4.15 34.38 24.63
CA VAL A 291 -4.99 33.32 24.05
C VAL A 291 -6.48 33.58 24.33
N GLY A 292 -6.83 34.04 25.54
CA GLY A 292 -8.19 34.38 25.91
C GLY A 292 -8.78 35.53 25.09
N GLN A 293 -8.04 36.62 24.93
CA GLN A 293 -8.45 37.79 24.14
C GLN A 293 -8.53 37.47 22.65
N LEU A 294 -7.53 36.75 22.11
CA LEU A 294 -7.52 36.28 20.73
C LEU A 294 -8.76 35.41 20.45
N ALA A 295 -8.96 34.36 21.25
CA ALA A 295 -10.08 33.44 21.08
C ALA A 295 -11.44 34.17 21.26
N GLY A 296 -11.53 35.09 22.22
CA GLY A 296 -12.72 35.91 22.45
C GLY A 296 -13.07 36.79 21.24
N GLY A 297 -12.07 37.40 20.59
CA GLY A 297 -12.25 38.21 19.39
C GLY A 297 -12.58 37.40 18.12
N MET A 298 -12.09 36.17 18.02
CA MET A 298 -12.42 35.25 16.92
C MET A 298 -13.86 34.74 17.00
N LEU A 299 -14.36 34.54 18.24
CA LEU A 299 -15.56 33.77 18.52
C LEU A 299 -16.82 34.25 17.75
N PRO A 300 -17.17 35.55 17.72
CA PRO A 300 -18.40 36.00 17.08
C PRO A 300 -18.43 35.71 15.57
N PHE A 301 -17.34 36.03 14.88
CA PHE A 301 -17.24 35.83 13.42
C PHE A 301 -17.15 34.36 13.04
N LEU A 302 -16.44 33.56 13.85
CA LEU A 302 -16.37 32.12 13.66
C LEU A 302 -17.76 31.48 13.82
N PHE A 303 -18.51 31.84 14.87
CA PHE A 303 -19.86 31.31 15.10
C PHE A 303 -20.88 31.82 14.08
N MET A 304 -20.80 33.08 13.65
CA MET A 304 -21.61 33.59 12.55
C MET A 304 -21.32 32.84 11.25
N GLY A 305 -20.06 32.52 10.98
CA GLY A 305 -19.67 31.78 9.78
C GLY A 305 -20.16 30.34 9.77
N ILE A 306 -19.98 29.58 10.85
CA ILE A 306 -20.52 28.22 10.97
C ILE A 306 -22.05 28.26 10.98
N GLY A 307 -22.64 29.23 11.67
CA GLY A 307 -24.08 29.44 11.76
C GLY A 307 -24.72 29.73 10.40
N SER A 308 -24.08 30.55 9.56
CA SER A 308 -24.58 30.83 8.21
C SER A 308 -24.54 29.58 7.33
N MET A 309 -23.50 28.74 7.45
CA MET A 309 -23.42 27.47 6.70
C MET A 309 -24.54 26.51 7.09
N PHE A 310 -24.76 26.27 8.39
CA PHE A 310 -25.85 25.42 8.87
C PHE A 310 -27.23 26.03 8.57
N GLY A 311 -27.39 27.34 8.73
CA GLY A 311 -28.61 28.07 8.39
C GLY A 311 -28.97 27.95 6.91
N GLY A 312 -27.96 28.04 6.04
CA GLY A 312 -28.13 27.86 4.60
C GLY A 312 -28.49 26.44 4.19
N MET A 313 -27.87 25.43 4.80
CA MET A 313 -28.24 24.03 4.58
C MET A 313 -29.66 23.74 5.08
N LEU A 314 -30.04 24.29 6.24
CA LEU A 314 -31.41 24.21 6.74
C LEU A 314 -32.40 24.82 5.75
N LEU A 315 -32.15 26.04 5.29
CA LEU A 315 -33.02 26.73 4.34
C LEU A 315 -33.13 25.95 3.01
N SER A 316 -32.02 25.42 2.51
CA SER A 316 -31.97 24.57 1.32
C SER A 316 -32.81 23.30 1.48
N HIS A 317 -32.69 22.60 2.62
CA HIS A 317 -33.46 21.39 2.91
C HIS A 317 -34.96 21.67 3.13
N TRP A 318 -35.29 22.84 3.70
CA TRP A 318 -36.66 23.28 3.93
C TRP A 318 -37.40 23.54 2.60
N PHE A 319 -36.74 24.21 1.65
CA PHE A 319 -37.30 24.40 0.30
C PHE A 319 -37.55 23.08 -0.43
N ASN A 320 -36.70 22.07 -0.22
CA ASN A 320 -36.85 20.74 -0.82
C ASN A 320 -37.79 19.79 -0.06
N ARG A 321 -38.53 20.26 0.96
CA ARG A 321 -39.41 19.47 1.85
C ARG A 321 -38.76 18.19 2.40
N SER A 322 -37.45 18.19 2.58
CA SER A 322 -36.70 17.01 3.00
C SER A 322 -36.72 16.82 4.53
N LEU A 323 -36.78 15.56 4.97
CA LEU A 323 -36.72 15.19 6.40
C LEU A 323 -35.36 15.51 7.06
N LYS A 324 -34.32 15.78 6.27
CA LYS A 324 -32.96 16.15 6.74
C LYS A 324 -32.92 17.50 7.46
N SER A 325 -33.96 18.32 7.34
CA SER A 325 -34.07 19.63 8.01
C SER A 325 -33.99 19.54 9.54
N ILE A 326 -34.40 18.42 10.15
CA ILE A 326 -34.40 18.27 11.61
C ILE A 326 -32.98 18.16 12.18
N SER A 327 -32.09 17.44 11.48
CA SER A 327 -30.68 17.32 11.90
C SER A 327 -29.98 18.68 11.87
N GLU A 328 -30.24 19.50 10.84
CA GLU A 328 -29.67 20.85 10.74
C GLU A 328 -30.21 21.82 11.81
N ILE A 329 -31.49 21.69 12.19
CA ILE A 329 -32.05 22.45 13.33
C ILE A 329 -31.33 22.09 14.63
N ILE A 330 -31.10 20.80 14.88
CA ILE A 330 -30.37 20.34 16.07
C ILE A 330 -28.95 20.90 16.07
N ARG A 331 -28.25 20.90 14.93
CA ARG A 331 -26.90 21.48 14.80
C ARG A 331 -26.88 22.98 15.09
N LEU A 332 -27.85 23.74 14.61
CA LEU A 332 -27.95 25.18 14.90
C LEU A 332 -28.24 25.46 16.37
N ILE A 333 -29.12 24.69 16.99
CA ILE A 333 -29.41 24.81 18.44
C ILE A 333 -28.17 24.45 19.25
N ALA A 334 -27.47 23.37 18.88
CA ALA A 334 -26.21 22.98 19.50
C ALA A 334 -25.15 24.08 19.36
N LEU A 335 -24.98 24.64 18.15
CA LEU A 335 -24.06 25.75 17.93
C LEU A 335 -24.43 26.97 18.80
N GLY A 336 -25.70 27.38 18.81
CA GLY A 336 -26.14 28.50 19.66
C GLY A 336 -25.92 28.25 21.15
N SER A 337 -26.10 27.00 21.61
CA SER A 337 -25.88 26.62 23.01
C SER A 337 -24.40 26.58 23.41
N LEU A 338 -23.50 26.32 22.45
CA LEU A 338 -22.06 26.28 22.68
C LEU A 338 -21.45 27.67 22.80
N TYR A 339 -22.04 28.68 22.13
CA TYR A 339 -21.54 30.05 22.16
C TYR A 339 -21.31 30.60 23.58
N PRO A 340 -22.29 30.61 24.49
CA PRO A 340 -22.08 31.15 25.84
C PRO A 340 -21.07 30.34 26.66
N ILE A 341 -20.93 29.03 26.40
CA ILE A 341 -19.97 28.17 27.09
C ILE A 341 -18.54 28.58 26.70
N ILE A 342 -18.28 28.70 25.40
CA ILE A 342 -16.96 29.06 24.89
C ILE A 342 -16.64 30.52 25.20
N PHE A 343 -17.63 31.42 25.12
CA PHE A 343 -17.46 32.83 25.50
C PHE A 343 -17.10 32.99 26.98
N GLN A 344 -17.75 32.24 27.87
CA GLN A 344 -17.40 32.24 29.29
C GLN A 344 -16.00 31.68 29.53
N PHE A 345 -15.61 30.64 28.78
CA PHE A 345 -14.25 30.11 28.83
C PHE A 345 -13.20 31.14 28.40
N THR A 346 -13.48 31.93 27.35
CA THR A 346 -12.58 33.03 26.94
C THR A 346 -12.45 34.12 28.00
N ASN A 347 -13.53 34.42 28.75
CA ASN A 347 -13.48 35.39 29.85
C ASN A 347 -12.67 34.88 31.05
N ILE A 348 -12.76 33.58 31.36
CA ILE A 348 -11.93 32.95 32.41
C ILE A 348 -10.44 33.09 32.05
N LEU A 349 -10.08 32.89 30.77
CA LEU A 349 -8.69 33.03 30.31
C LEU A 349 -8.22 34.50 30.29
N ALA A 350 -9.06 35.41 29.76
CA ALA A 350 -8.69 36.80 29.54
C ALA A 350 -8.73 37.68 30.82
N TYR A 351 -9.66 37.40 31.74
CA TYR A 351 -9.93 38.26 32.89
C TYR A 351 -9.79 37.54 34.24
N ASP A 352 -9.28 36.30 34.24
CA ASP A 352 -9.07 35.46 35.43
C ASP A 352 -10.34 35.29 36.28
N GLU A 353 -11.51 35.24 35.61
CA GLU A 353 -12.79 34.99 36.28
C GLU A 353 -12.82 33.60 36.95
N SER A 354 -13.60 33.48 38.02
CA SER A 354 -13.73 32.21 38.73
C SER A 354 -14.23 31.10 37.80
N PRO A 355 -13.60 29.92 37.76
CA PRO A 355 -14.05 28.81 36.91
C PRO A 355 -15.50 28.36 37.15
N PHE A 356 -16.06 28.67 38.34
CA PHE A 356 -17.45 28.37 38.68
C PHE A 356 -18.47 29.15 37.83
N THR A 357 -18.07 30.26 37.18
CA THR A 357 -18.92 31.00 36.24
C THR A 357 -19.25 30.21 34.98
N LEU A 358 -18.51 29.12 34.69
CA LEU A 358 -18.81 28.21 33.59
C LEU A 358 -20.01 27.30 33.87
N LEU A 359 -20.36 27.06 35.14
CA LEU A 359 -21.41 26.12 35.49
C LEU A 359 -22.80 26.53 34.95
N PRO A 360 -23.27 27.79 35.12
CA PRO A 360 -24.56 28.21 34.56
C PRO A 360 -24.68 28.06 33.03
N PRO A 361 -23.75 28.59 32.19
CA PRO A 361 -23.86 28.44 30.74
C PRO A 361 -23.72 26.99 30.28
N LEU A 362 -22.88 26.18 30.94
CA LEU A 362 -22.76 24.75 30.65
C LEU A 362 -24.08 24.01 30.94
N ALA A 363 -24.64 24.19 32.13
CA ALA A 363 -25.90 23.54 32.52
C ALA A 363 -27.06 23.97 31.61
N ALA A 364 -27.17 25.27 31.32
CA ALA A 364 -28.18 25.80 30.42
C ALA A 364 -28.01 25.28 28.99
N GLY A 365 -26.79 25.27 28.45
CA GLY A 365 -26.51 24.78 27.10
C GLY A 365 -26.84 23.30 26.92
N LEU A 366 -26.45 22.46 27.90
CA LEU A 366 -26.78 21.04 27.91
C LEU A 366 -28.30 20.81 28.03
N ALA A 367 -28.99 21.56 28.89
CA ALA A 367 -30.44 21.46 29.02
C ALA A 367 -31.14 21.82 27.71
N VAL A 368 -30.76 22.94 27.08
CA VAL A 368 -31.36 23.41 25.82
C VAL A 368 -31.17 22.38 24.70
N THR A 369 -29.98 21.81 24.56
CA THR A 369 -29.68 20.82 23.51
C THR A 369 -30.43 19.51 23.73
N LEU A 370 -30.42 18.97 24.96
CA LEU A 370 -31.10 17.72 25.29
C LEU A 370 -32.62 17.83 25.18
N ILE A 371 -33.21 18.92 25.68
CA ILE A 371 -34.65 19.17 25.57
C ILE A 371 -35.03 19.31 24.10
N SER A 372 -34.29 20.11 23.32
CA SER A 372 -34.55 20.31 21.90
C SER A 372 -34.44 19.01 21.11
N ALA A 373 -33.36 18.24 21.31
CA ALA A 373 -33.16 16.94 20.67
C ALA A 373 -34.31 15.98 20.99
N THR A 374 -34.75 15.90 22.26
CA THR A 374 -35.85 15.04 22.69
C THR A 374 -37.17 15.42 22.03
N ILE A 375 -37.50 16.73 21.97
CA ILE A 375 -38.72 17.23 21.34
C ILE A 375 -38.71 16.96 19.83
N LEU A 376 -37.59 17.25 19.16
CA LEU A 376 -37.44 17.06 17.72
C LEU A 376 -37.49 15.57 17.34
N PHE A 377 -36.85 14.70 18.13
CA PHE A 377 -36.88 13.25 17.91
C PHE A 377 -38.28 12.66 18.11
N ARG A 378 -39.01 13.08 19.17
CA ARG A 378 -40.41 12.67 19.38
C ARG A 378 -41.31 13.11 18.22
N ARG A 379 -41.14 14.35 17.74
CA ARG A 379 -41.90 14.88 16.60
C ARG A 379 -41.60 14.13 15.30
N TYR A 380 -40.36 13.66 15.14
CA TYR A 380 -39.94 12.85 13.99
C TYR A 380 -40.54 11.44 14.01
N ARG A 381 -40.46 10.75 15.15
CA ARG A 381 -41.02 9.39 15.32
C ARG A 381 -42.53 9.34 15.06
N LYS A 382 -43.27 10.38 15.47
CA LYS A 382 -44.72 10.50 15.22
C LYS A 382 -45.08 10.70 13.75
N LYS A 383 -44.20 11.30 12.94
CA LYS A 383 -44.41 11.49 11.49
C LYS A 383 -44.13 10.22 10.66
N ARG A 384 -43.34 9.28 11.17
CA ARG A 384 -42.95 8.03 10.47
C ARG A 384 -43.71 6.77 10.90
N GLY A 385 -44.84 6.91 11.62
CA GLY A 385 -45.64 5.73 11.98
C GLY A 385 -44.97 4.79 12.99
N GLY A 386 -44.01 5.26 13.79
CA GLY A 386 -43.48 4.48 14.91
C GLY A 386 -42.38 3.47 14.59
N GLU A 387 -41.93 3.34 13.33
CA GLU A 387 -40.75 2.52 13.05
C GLU A 387 -39.48 3.15 13.63
N VAL A 388 -38.78 2.34 14.42
CA VAL A 388 -37.48 2.64 15.03
C VAL A 388 -36.44 2.60 13.91
N LEU A 389 -35.69 3.69 13.73
CA LEU A 389 -34.54 3.68 12.82
C LEU A 389 -33.39 2.96 13.51
N THR A 390 -33.04 1.79 12.99
CA THR A 390 -31.66 1.31 12.98
C THR A 390 -30.88 2.05 11.91
N GLU A 391 -29.64 2.39 12.26
CA GLU A 391 -28.62 3.22 11.59
C GLU A 391 -28.70 4.74 11.81
#